data_AF-A0A1F3SCX9-F1
#
_entry.id   AF-A0A1F3SCX9-F1
#
_cell.length_a   1.000
_cell.length_b   1.000
_cell.length_c   1.000
_cell.angle_alpha   90.00
_cell.angle_beta   90.00
_cell.angle_gamma   90.00
#
_symmetry.space_group_name_H-M   'P 1'
#
loop_
_entity.id
_entity.type
_entity.pdbx_description
1 polymer ?
#
loop_
_entity_poly.entity_id
_entity_poly.type
_entity_poly.pdbx_seq_one_letter_code
_entity_poly.pdbx_strand_id
1 'polypeptide(L)'
;MYRKFSFLIILTFILAILWRQKTLQLNFLSKSQAESIEVKSSHKISNHLNTLNLSSSPRYTLEQSAVQIEPTTSSPNLKTMSDRDVYCLIEKTTPYIPLGGEVKIVHGEYNEYPNGLGVYAWIYSSQCPTETYSIVRIDSKNKVETAIDCKNTSFEELVAESGLQWNVDEVMGLAGQYNFAISGPGQFLVYCPNLGFHLSREGQFHFSNGLLEDSHGCFLWQNGDNINPQGGPITLENDSDELNNEGCFKNSGQCVAILDFKDQLVKQFQYVGPDLFSVEIDGDLKQTTRSRIFSNALERLDDPERGSTGIQKWESIENMKFPINCGNI
;
A
#
# COMPACT_ATOMS: atom_id res chain seq x y z
N MET A 1 36.89 -25.91 48.23
CA MET A 1 36.44 -24.51 48.31
C MET A 1 35.63 -24.05 47.10
N TYR A 2 35.98 -24.42 45.85
CA TYR A 2 35.31 -23.96 44.62
C TYR A 2 33.80 -24.28 44.47
N ARG A 3 33.31 -25.41 44.99
CA ARG A 3 31.88 -25.77 44.88
C ARG A 3 30.93 -24.84 45.64
N LYS A 4 31.36 -24.25 46.76
CA LYS A 4 30.52 -23.32 47.53
C LYS A 4 30.41 -21.95 46.85
N PHE A 5 31.42 -21.55 46.08
CA PHE A 5 31.44 -20.26 45.39
C PHE A 5 30.51 -20.26 44.16
N SER A 6 30.47 -21.37 43.41
CA SER A 6 29.62 -21.49 42.23
C SER A 6 28.12 -21.45 42.57
N PHE A 7 27.72 -22.01 43.71
CA PHE A 7 26.33 -22.01 44.14
C PHE A 7 25.86 -20.59 44.54
N LEU A 8 26.74 -19.80 45.16
CA LEU A 8 26.43 -18.43 45.56
C LEU A 8 26.21 -17.54 44.32
N ILE A 9 27.03 -17.69 43.27
CA ILE A 9 26.90 -16.91 42.03
C ILE A 9 25.57 -17.24 41.33
N ILE A 10 25.24 -18.52 41.20
CA ILE A 10 23.98 -18.95 40.56
C ILE A 10 22.78 -18.42 41.35
N LEU A 11 22.81 -18.51 42.69
CA LEU A 11 21.74 -18.00 43.53
C LEU A 11 21.56 -16.47 43.39
N THR A 12 22.67 -15.71 43.33
CA THR A 12 22.59 -14.25 43.11
C THR A 12 22.02 -13.90 41.74
N PHE A 13 22.33 -14.69 40.71
CA PHE A 13 21.82 -14.45 39.36
C PHE A 13 20.31 -14.73 39.28
N ILE A 14 19.84 -15.81 39.91
CA ILE A 14 18.41 -16.14 39.99
C ILE A 14 17.64 -15.06 40.76
N LEU A 15 18.17 -14.58 41.88
CA LEU A 15 17.54 -13.52 42.67
C LEU A 15 17.46 -12.20 41.90
N ALA A 16 18.47 -11.86 41.10
CA ALA A 16 18.46 -10.67 40.24
C ALA A 16 17.37 -10.75 39.15
N ILE A 17 17.20 -11.92 38.54
CA ILE A 17 16.15 -12.16 37.54
C ILE A 17 14.76 -12.03 38.17
N LEU A 18 14.54 -12.65 39.32
CA LEU A 18 13.25 -12.59 40.04
C LEU A 18 12.92 -11.16 40.50
N TRP A 19 13.91 -10.41 40.95
CA TRP A 19 13.72 -9.01 41.32
C TRP A 19 13.33 -8.16 40.11
N ARG A 20 13.99 -8.35 38.96
CA ARG A 20 13.67 -7.63 37.70
C ARG A 20 12.24 -7.93 37.22
N GLN A 21 11.79 -9.19 37.30
CA GLN A 21 10.42 -9.55 36.94
C GLN A 21 9.38 -8.93 37.87
N LYS A 22 9.66 -8.87 39.18
CA LYS A 22 8.75 -8.24 40.16
C LYS A 22 8.62 -6.74 39.94
N THR A 23 9.70 -6.04 39.61
CA THR A 23 9.69 -4.60 39.29
C THR A 23 8.88 -4.31 38.03
N LEU A 24 8.97 -5.17 37.01
CA LEU A 24 8.17 -5.03 35.78
C LEU A 24 6.68 -5.19 36.04
N GLN A 25 6.27 -6.15 36.88
CA GLN A 25 4.85 -6.32 37.24
C GLN A 25 4.29 -5.14 38.05
N LEU A 26 5.08 -4.57 38.97
CA LEU A 26 4.65 -3.41 39.76
C LEU A 26 4.44 -2.16 38.90
N ASN A 27 5.30 -1.92 37.90
CA ASN A 27 5.14 -0.81 36.96
C ASN A 27 3.93 -0.97 36.03
N PHE A 28 3.55 -2.22 35.73
CA PHE A 28 2.36 -2.50 34.91
C PHE A 28 1.06 -2.20 35.67
N LEU A 29 1.01 -2.59 36.96
CA LEU A 29 -0.13 -2.32 37.83
C LEU A 29 -0.31 -0.82 38.14
N SER A 30 0.78 -0.06 38.27
CA SER A 30 0.68 1.39 38.51
C SER A 30 0.16 2.18 37.31
N LYS A 31 0.42 1.72 36.08
CA LYS A 31 -0.13 2.35 34.87
C LYS A 31 -1.63 2.08 34.69
N SER A 32 -2.05 0.85 35.01
CA SER A 32 -3.47 0.46 34.90
C SER A 32 -4.42 1.24 35.82
N GLN A 33 -3.94 1.74 36.97
CA GLN A 33 -4.77 2.52 37.90
C GLN A 33 -4.84 4.02 37.57
N ALA A 34 -4.00 4.52 36.67
CA ALA A 34 -3.98 5.94 36.30
C ALA A 34 -5.02 6.31 35.23
N GLU A 35 -5.57 5.33 34.49
CA GLU A 35 -6.48 5.58 33.35
C GLU A 35 -7.98 5.44 33.67
N SER A 36 -8.37 5.15 34.92
CA SER A 36 -9.79 4.92 35.27
C SER A 36 -10.51 6.09 35.94
N ILE A 37 -9.99 7.32 35.86
CA ILE A 37 -10.63 8.51 36.46
C ILE A 37 -10.70 9.64 35.44
N GLU A 38 -11.70 9.61 34.56
CA GLU A 38 -12.42 10.80 34.04
C GLU A 38 -13.43 10.37 32.96
N VAL A 39 -14.71 10.19 33.30
CA VAL A 39 -15.84 10.68 32.51
C VAL A 39 -17.07 10.77 33.43
N LYS A 40 -17.41 11.98 33.88
CA LYS A 40 -18.77 12.35 34.29
C LYS A 40 -19.02 13.80 33.92
N SER A 41 -19.78 14.05 32.86
CA SER A 41 -20.88 15.01 32.96
C SER A 41 -21.92 14.81 31.85
N SER A 42 -23.14 14.60 32.31
CA SER A 42 -24.43 14.72 31.63
C SER A 42 -24.55 15.95 30.73
N HIS A 43 -25.28 15.84 29.62
CA HIS A 43 -26.35 16.78 29.28
C HIS A 43 -27.49 16.07 28.52
N LYS A 44 -28.70 16.50 28.85
CA LYS A 44 -30.00 15.91 28.56
C LYS A 44 -30.70 16.87 27.59
N ILE A 45 -31.06 16.44 26.38
CA ILE A 45 -31.99 17.18 25.52
C ILE A 45 -33.01 16.20 24.93
N SER A 46 -34.27 16.62 24.99
CA SER A 46 -35.51 15.91 24.69
C SER A 46 -36.03 16.24 23.29
N ASN A 47 -36.76 15.29 22.70
CA ASN A 47 -37.80 15.40 21.65
C ASN A 47 -37.29 15.81 20.25
N HIS A 48 -37.65 15.17 19.14
CA HIS A 48 -39.00 14.97 18.62
C HIS A 48 -38.94 14.04 17.38
N LEU A 49 -40.10 13.46 17.04
CA LEU A 49 -40.47 12.70 15.84
C LEU A 49 -39.70 13.02 14.53
N ASN A 50 -39.37 11.97 13.76
CA ASN A 50 -40.02 11.71 12.46
C ASN A 50 -39.68 10.31 11.92
N THR A 51 -40.74 9.52 11.76
CA THR A 51 -40.82 8.35 10.87
C THR A 51 -40.56 8.76 9.43
N LEU A 52 -39.49 8.22 8.83
CA LEU A 52 -39.31 8.20 7.38
C LEU A 52 -38.98 6.79 6.91
N ASN A 53 -39.90 6.26 6.11
CA ASN A 53 -39.72 5.10 5.24
C ASN A 53 -38.52 5.31 4.31
N LEU A 54 -37.57 4.38 4.32
CA LEU A 54 -36.69 4.07 3.20
C LEU A 54 -36.84 2.56 2.96
N SER A 55 -37.72 2.16 2.05
CA SER A 55 -37.46 2.05 0.60
C SER A 55 -36.25 1.17 0.31
N SER A 56 -36.57 -0.08 0.00
CA SER A 56 -35.70 -1.12 -0.54
C SER A 56 -34.85 -0.60 -1.70
N SER A 57 -33.52 -0.62 -1.53
CA SER A 57 -32.60 -0.45 -2.66
C SER A 57 -32.66 -1.66 -3.60
N PRO A 58 -32.71 -1.46 -4.91
CA PRO A 58 -32.64 -2.53 -5.89
C PRO A 58 -31.23 -3.13 -5.90
N ARG A 59 -31.16 -4.47 -5.85
CA ARG A 59 -29.94 -5.23 -6.16
C ARG A 59 -29.62 -5.05 -7.64
N TYR A 60 -28.48 -4.43 -7.94
CA TYR A 60 -27.91 -4.49 -9.28
C TYR A 60 -27.14 -5.81 -9.42
N THR A 61 -27.66 -6.69 -10.25
CA THR A 61 -26.93 -7.85 -10.78
C THR A 61 -26.08 -7.34 -11.93
N LEU A 62 -24.77 -7.25 -11.74
CA LEU A 62 -23.82 -7.06 -12.85
C LEU A 62 -23.50 -8.44 -13.42
N GLU A 63 -24.22 -8.83 -14.47
CA GLU A 63 -23.71 -9.82 -15.42
C GLU A 63 -22.55 -9.16 -16.18
N GLN A 64 -21.31 -9.53 -15.84
CA GLN A 64 -20.14 -9.22 -16.65
C GLN A 64 -19.73 -10.46 -17.41
N SER A 65 -20.02 -10.44 -18.71
CA SER A 65 -19.45 -11.37 -19.68
C SER A 65 -17.93 -11.16 -19.74
N ALA A 66 -17.18 -12.17 -19.33
CA ALA A 66 -15.74 -12.24 -19.53
C ALA A 66 -15.45 -12.28 -21.04
N VAL A 67 -14.84 -11.22 -21.57
CA VAL A 67 -14.20 -11.25 -22.88
C VAL A 67 -12.80 -11.81 -22.68
N GLN A 68 -12.57 -13.04 -23.14
CA GLN A 68 -11.23 -13.56 -23.39
C GLN A 68 -10.56 -12.66 -24.44
N ILE A 69 -9.57 -11.87 -24.03
CA ILE A 69 -8.68 -11.18 -24.97
C ILE A 69 -7.58 -12.18 -25.33
N GLU A 70 -7.78 -12.90 -26.43
CA GLU A 70 -6.64 -13.40 -27.19
C GLU A 70 -5.77 -12.19 -27.58
N PRO A 71 -4.42 -12.30 -27.58
CA PRO A 71 -3.54 -11.22 -27.97
C PRO A 71 -3.86 -10.83 -29.41
N THR A 72 -4.68 -9.79 -29.56
CA THR A 72 -5.09 -9.30 -30.86
C THR A 72 -3.89 -8.58 -31.42
N THR A 73 -3.32 -9.18 -32.45
CA THR A 73 -2.34 -8.60 -33.35
C THR A 73 -2.60 -7.11 -33.58
N SER A 74 -1.69 -6.28 -33.08
CA SER A 74 -1.50 -4.86 -33.44
C SER A 74 -2.79 -4.06 -33.64
N SER A 75 -3.34 -3.52 -32.55
CA SER A 75 -4.30 -2.41 -32.65
C SER A 75 -3.61 -1.25 -33.41
N PRO A 76 -4.20 -0.75 -34.50
CA PRO A 76 -3.51 0.16 -35.40
C PRO A 76 -3.35 1.55 -34.77
N ASN A 77 -2.10 1.98 -34.59
CA ASN A 77 -1.69 3.36 -34.30
C ASN A 77 -2.38 4.03 -33.10
N LEU A 78 -2.24 3.44 -31.91
CA LEU A 78 -2.46 4.21 -30.71
C LEU A 78 -1.28 5.18 -30.55
N LYS A 79 -1.50 6.45 -30.91
CA LYS A 79 -0.47 7.49 -30.83
C LYS A 79 -0.24 7.79 -29.35
N THR A 80 0.91 7.36 -28.83
CA THR A 80 1.37 7.74 -27.50
C THR A 80 1.40 9.26 -27.38
N MET A 81 0.86 9.78 -26.28
CA MET A 81 0.93 11.22 -26.02
C MET A 81 2.40 11.64 -25.84
N SER A 82 2.77 12.80 -26.37
CA SER A 82 4.08 13.39 -26.06
C SER A 82 4.02 14.17 -24.75
N ASP A 83 5.16 14.38 -24.09
CA ASP A 83 5.26 15.25 -22.89
C ASP A 83 4.62 16.63 -23.13
N ARG A 84 4.73 17.15 -24.36
CA ARG A 84 4.09 18.40 -24.77
C ARG A 84 2.57 18.31 -24.76
N ASP A 85 2.00 17.23 -25.29
CA ASP A 85 0.55 17.03 -25.32
C ASP A 85 0.01 16.92 -23.88
N VAL A 86 0.72 16.19 -23.02
CA VAL A 86 0.40 16.06 -21.60
C VAL A 86 0.52 17.39 -20.86
N TYR A 87 1.60 18.15 -21.07
CA TYR A 87 1.75 19.50 -20.52
C TYR A 87 0.55 20.38 -20.86
N CYS A 88 0.17 20.46 -22.14
CA CYS A 88 -0.92 21.32 -22.59
C CYS A 88 -2.28 20.85 -22.07
N LEU A 89 -2.48 19.53 -21.96
CA LEU A 89 -3.68 18.96 -21.36
C LEU A 89 -3.80 19.36 -19.88
N ILE A 90 -2.71 19.30 -19.12
CA ILE A 90 -2.64 19.68 -17.70
C ILE A 90 -2.82 21.19 -17.51
N GLU A 91 -2.19 22.02 -18.35
CA GLU A 91 -2.36 23.48 -18.32
C GLU A 91 -3.83 23.89 -18.50
N LYS A 92 -4.54 23.20 -19.40
CA LYS A 92 -5.95 23.46 -19.72
C LYS A 92 -6.90 22.95 -18.63
N THR A 93 -6.61 21.79 -18.06
CA THR A 93 -7.55 21.08 -17.15
C THR A 93 -7.29 21.33 -15.67
N THR A 94 -6.05 21.67 -15.30
CA THR A 94 -5.61 21.85 -13.91
C THR A 94 -4.75 23.12 -13.73
N PRO A 95 -5.33 24.33 -13.87
CA PRO A 95 -4.57 25.59 -13.90
C PRO A 95 -3.87 25.96 -12.58
N TYR A 96 -4.17 25.25 -11.49
CA TYR A 96 -3.53 25.44 -10.18
C TYR A 96 -2.25 24.62 -9.99
N ILE A 97 -2.02 23.61 -10.85
CA ILE A 97 -0.79 22.82 -10.80
C ILE A 97 0.36 23.71 -11.27
N PRO A 98 1.46 23.83 -10.51
CA PRO A 98 2.56 24.70 -10.87
C PRO A 98 3.27 24.19 -12.12
N LEU A 99 3.05 24.87 -13.24
CA LEU A 99 3.74 24.64 -14.52
C LEU A 99 4.74 25.76 -14.86
N GLY A 100 5.14 26.56 -13.86
CA GLY A 100 6.06 27.67 -14.04
C GLY A 100 7.54 27.27 -13.95
N GLY A 101 8.40 28.02 -14.65
CA GLY A 101 9.85 27.90 -14.59
C GLY A 101 10.37 26.64 -15.28
N GLU A 102 11.35 25.96 -14.66
CA GLU A 102 11.82 24.65 -15.12
C GLU A 102 10.75 23.60 -14.83
N VAL A 103 10.31 22.87 -15.85
CA VAL A 103 9.29 21.82 -15.74
C VAL A 103 9.80 20.53 -16.37
N LYS A 104 9.57 19.43 -15.67
CA LYS A 104 9.80 18.07 -16.15
C LYS A 104 8.52 17.29 -15.95
N ILE A 105 8.11 16.52 -16.95
CA ILE A 105 6.95 15.65 -16.88
C ILE A 105 7.41 14.22 -17.11
N VAL A 106 6.95 13.34 -16.24
CA VAL A 106 6.89 11.90 -16.50
C VAL A 106 5.42 11.59 -16.66
N HIS A 107 5.05 10.73 -17.61
CA HIS A 107 3.67 10.29 -17.73
C HIS A 107 3.56 8.85 -18.19
N GLY A 108 2.42 8.25 -17.88
CA GLY A 108 2.00 6.94 -18.37
C GLY A 108 0.54 6.99 -18.80
N GLU A 109 0.14 6.02 -19.63
CA GLU A 109 -1.25 5.83 -20.03
C GLU A 109 -1.81 4.61 -19.27
N TYR A 110 -3.05 4.69 -18.79
CA TYR A 110 -3.72 3.56 -18.12
C TYR A 110 -5.05 3.24 -18.80
N ASN A 111 -5.38 1.95 -18.89
CA ASN A 111 -6.65 1.52 -19.47
C ASN A 111 -7.78 1.65 -18.44
N GLU A 112 -8.69 2.56 -18.73
CA GLU A 112 -9.90 2.82 -17.98
C GLU A 112 -11.06 2.10 -18.66
N TYR A 113 -11.12 0.78 -18.56
CA TYR A 113 -12.20 0.01 -19.17
C TYR A 113 -13.57 0.43 -18.61
N PRO A 114 -14.62 0.63 -19.44
CA PRO A 114 -14.68 0.50 -20.90
C PRO A 114 -14.40 1.81 -21.67
N ASN A 115 -13.98 2.86 -20.98
CA ASN A 115 -13.91 4.24 -21.44
C ASN A 115 -12.69 4.56 -22.32
N GLY A 116 -11.65 3.74 -22.34
CA GLY A 116 -10.44 3.95 -23.16
C GLY A 116 -9.20 4.21 -22.32
N LEU A 117 -8.24 4.99 -22.81
CA LEU A 117 -6.99 5.28 -22.10
C LEU A 117 -7.05 6.62 -21.39
N GLY A 118 -6.79 6.62 -20.09
CA GLY A 118 -6.49 7.81 -19.31
C GLY A 118 -4.99 8.10 -19.23
N VAL A 119 -4.64 9.27 -18.73
CA VAL A 119 -3.26 9.75 -18.55
C VAL A 119 -2.98 9.94 -17.07
N TYR A 120 -1.84 9.44 -16.63
CA TYR A 120 -1.29 9.73 -15.32
C TYR A 120 0.04 10.45 -15.50
N ALA A 121 0.21 11.60 -14.86
CA ALA A 121 1.37 12.44 -15.01
C ALA A 121 1.92 12.89 -13.66
N TRP A 122 3.25 12.96 -13.60
CA TRP A 122 3.99 13.51 -12.48
C TRP A 122 4.82 14.69 -12.98
N ILE A 123 4.76 15.79 -12.24
CA ILE A 123 5.17 17.09 -12.74
C ILE A 123 6.11 17.71 -11.72
N TYR A 124 7.38 17.78 -12.06
CA TYR A 124 8.30 18.63 -11.34
C TYR A 124 8.23 20.03 -11.88
N SER A 125 8.21 21.00 -10.97
CA SER A 125 8.34 22.41 -11.29
C SER A 125 9.30 23.05 -10.30
N SER A 126 10.12 23.97 -10.79
CA SER A 126 10.93 24.86 -9.93
C SER A 126 10.13 25.68 -8.90
N GLN A 127 8.79 25.70 -9.00
CA GLN A 127 7.91 26.31 -8.01
C GLN A 127 7.46 25.35 -6.90
N CYS A 128 7.77 24.06 -7.01
CA CYS A 128 7.55 23.08 -5.95
C CYS A 128 8.67 23.19 -4.90
N PRO A 129 8.38 22.84 -3.62
CA PRO A 129 9.42 22.53 -2.66
C PRO A 129 10.46 21.53 -3.21
N THR A 130 11.68 21.57 -2.68
CA THR A 130 12.74 20.63 -3.07
C THR A 130 12.26 19.19 -2.94
N GLU A 131 12.58 18.36 -3.94
CA GLU A 131 12.23 16.93 -4.03
C GLU A 131 10.72 16.61 -4.19
N THR A 132 9.84 17.59 -4.18
CA THR A 132 8.40 17.34 -4.42
C THR A 132 8.00 17.52 -5.88
N TYR A 133 6.82 17.01 -6.22
CA TYR A 133 6.25 17.03 -7.56
C TYR A 133 4.73 17.02 -7.47
N SER A 134 4.05 17.50 -8.50
CA SER A 134 2.59 17.44 -8.58
C SER A 134 2.17 16.16 -9.30
N ILE A 135 0.96 15.68 -9.01
CA ILE A 135 0.39 14.48 -9.62
C ILE A 135 -0.90 14.87 -10.30
N VAL A 136 -1.11 14.42 -11.53
CA VAL A 136 -2.36 14.65 -12.24
C VAL A 136 -2.80 13.38 -12.95
N ARG A 137 -4.06 13.01 -12.75
CA ARG A 137 -4.71 11.86 -13.37
C ARG A 137 -5.94 12.35 -14.13
N ILE A 138 -5.99 12.04 -15.42
CA ILE A 138 -7.01 12.52 -16.35
C ILE A 138 -7.62 11.31 -17.06
N ASP A 139 -8.94 11.21 -17.05
CA ASP A 139 -9.67 10.11 -17.69
C ASP A 139 -9.61 10.19 -19.23
N SER A 140 -10.12 9.16 -19.91
CA SER A 140 -10.12 9.11 -21.39
C SER A 140 -10.99 10.19 -22.06
N LYS A 141 -11.79 10.92 -21.29
CA LYS A 141 -12.66 12.03 -21.71
C LYS A 141 -12.05 13.39 -21.36
N ASN A 142 -10.76 13.43 -21.00
CA ASN A 142 -10.02 14.63 -20.60
C ASN A 142 -10.56 15.30 -19.32
N LYS A 143 -11.24 14.55 -18.45
CA LYS A 143 -11.69 15.04 -17.14
C LYS A 143 -10.67 14.65 -16.08
N VAL A 144 -10.35 15.61 -15.22
CA VAL A 144 -9.45 15.40 -14.08
C VAL A 144 -10.13 14.48 -13.07
N GLU A 145 -9.54 13.29 -12.85
CA GLU A 145 -9.94 12.37 -11.79
C GLU A 145 -9.24 12.72 -10.47
N THR A 146 -7.96 13.09 -10.55
CA THR A 146 -7.13 13.41 -9.39
C THR A 146 -6.11 14.46 -9.78
N ALA A 147 -5.86 15.43 -8.91
CA ALA A 147 -4.81 16.42 -9.11
C ALA A 147 -4.32 16.92 -7.75
N ILE A 148 -3.02 16.74 -7.50
CA ILE A 148 -2.37 16.99 -6.22
C ILE A 148 -1.25 17.99 -6.47
N ASP A 149 -1.34 19.14 -5.81
CA ASP A 149 -0.39 20.25 -5.93
C ASP A 149 0.76 20.09 -4.94
N CYS A 150 1.98 20.02 -5.46
CA CYS A 150 3.21 19.89 -4.69
C CYS A 150 3.45 21.01 -3.65
N LYS A 151 2.82 22.18 -3.81
CA LYS A 151 2.99 23.31 -2.87
C LYS A 151 2.23 23.11 -1.56
N ASN A 152 1.17 22.31 -1.60
CA ASN A 152 0.20 22.18 -0.51
C ASN A 152 0.16 20.75 0.06
N THR A 153 1.08 19.88 -0.35
CA THR A 153 1.08 18.46 -0.03
C THR A 153 2.47 18.03 0.44
N SER A 154 2.54 17.11 1.41
CA SER A 154 3.83 16.58 1.87
C SER A 154 4.41 15.60 0.85
N PHE A 155 5.73 15.40 0.88
CA PHE A 155 6.38 14.40 0.03
C PHE A 155 5.76 13.01 0.24
N GLU A 156 5.51 12.61 1.49
CA GLU A 156 4.95 11.31 1.83
C GLU A 156 3.55 11.09 1.26
N GLU A 157 2.72 12.14 1.24
CA GLU A 157 1.38 12.08 0.65
C GLU A 157 1.44 12.00 -0.87
N LEU A 158 2.31 12.80 -1.52
CA LEU A 158 2.55 12.70 -2.96
C LEU A 158 3.00 11.30 -3.33
N VAL A 159 3.91 10.74 -2.58
CA VAL A 159 4.38 9.40 -2.87
C VAL A 159 3.29 8.35 -2.73
N ALA A 160 2.49 8.41 -1.65
CA ALA A 160 1.39 7.48 -1.45
C ALA A 160 0.39 7.49 -2.62
N GLU A 161 0.18 8.66 -3.22
CA GLU A 161 -0.72 8.82 -4.35
C GLU A 161 -0.07 8.50 -5.69
N SER A 162 1.25 8.69 -5.80
CA SER A 162 2.00 8.62 -7.05
C SER A 162 1.91 7.27 -7.73
N GLY A 163 1.80 6.18 -6.97
CA GLY A 163 1.82 4.83 -7.51
C GLY A 163 3.11 4.45 -8.28
N LEU A 164 4.11 5.33 -8.32
CA LEU A 164 5.33 5.16 -9.10
C LEU A 164 6.38 4.47 -8.24
N GLN A 165 6.86 3.29 -8.63
CA GLN A 165 7.95 2.61 -7.97
C GLN A 165 9.06 2.30 -8.96
N TRP A 166 10.19 2.98 -8.82
CA TRP A 166 11.38 2.75 -9.64
C TRP A 166 12.27 1.62 -9.09
N ASN A 167 12.03 1.22 -7.84
CA ASN A 167 12.69 0.08 -7.21
C ASN A 167 11.91 -1.22 -7.42
N VAL A 168 10.94 -1.26 -8.33
CA VAL A 168 10.21 -2.48 -8.69
C VAL A 168 10.70 -2.96 -10.05
N ASP A 169 11.34 -4.11 -10.05
CA ASP A 169 11.79 -4.77 -11.26
C ASP A 169 10.72 -5.76 -11.73
N GLU A 170 10.48 -5.84 -13.04
CA GLU A 170 9.68 -6.92 -13.61
C GLU A 170 10.46 -8.23 -13.48
N VAL A 171 9.93 -9.14 -12.67
CA VAL A 171 10.52 -10.46 -12.40
C VAL A 171 9.41 -11.49 -12.53
N MET A 172 9.32 -12.10 -13.71
CA MET A 172 8.36 -13.17 -13.99
C MET A 172 8.51 -14.32 -13.00
N GLY A 173 7.39 -14.73 -12.41
CA GLY A 173 7.34 -15.95 -11.59
C GLY A 173 7.63 -17.19 -12.43
N LEU A 174 8.36 -18.15 -11.86
CA LEU A 174 8.42 -19.51 -12.38
C LEU A 174 7.23 -20.33 -11.88
N ALA A 175 6.98 -21.51 -12.44
CA ALA A 175 5.94 -22.41 -11.90
C ALA A 175 6.18 -22.65 -10.40
N GLY A 176 5.14 -22.42 -9.58
CA GLY A 176 5.24 -22.49 -8.13
C GLY A 176 5.96 -21.31 -7.45
N GLN A 177 6.33 -20.26 -8.19
CA GLN A 177 6.91 -19.03 -7.66
C GLN A 177 6.07 -17.82 -8.02
N TYR A 178 5.82 -16.99 -7.02
CA TYR A 178 4.97 -15.83 -7.07
C TYR A 178 5.79 -14.61 -6.67
N ASN A 179 5.90 -13.66 -7.59
CA ASN A 179 6.63 -12.42 -7.36
C ASN A 179 5.63 -11.27 -7.35
N PHE A 180 5.54 -10.60 -6.22
CA PHE A 180 4.67 -9.45 -6.00
C PHE A 180 5.47 -8.23 -5.59
N ALA A 181 5.02 -7.05 -5.99
CA ALA A 181 5.49 -5.80 -5.43
C ALA A 181 4.30 -4.93 -5.01
N ILE A 182 4.44 -4.14 -3.95
CA ILE A 182 3.39 -3.22 -3.51
C ILE A 182 3.79 -1.81 -3.89
N SER A 183 3.01 -1.17 -4.76
CA SER A 183 3.08 0.28 -4.91
C SER A 183 2.37 1.00 -3.79
N GLY A 184 3.04 2.02 -3.25
CA GLY A 184 2.53 2.84 -2.14
C GLY A 184 3.05 2.41 -0.76
N PRO A 185 2.46 2.94 0.33
CA PRO A 185 2.97 2.80 1.69
C PRO A 185 2.65 1.45 2.36
N GLY A 186 1.85 0.59 1.70
CA GLY A 186 1.41 -0.67 2.27
C GLY A 186 2.51 -1.71 2.42
N GLN A 187 2.28 -2.68 3.32
CA GLN A 187 3.15 -3.84 3.54
C GLN A 187 2.32 -5.12 3.48
N PHE A 188 2.89 -6.20 2.95
CA PHE A 188 2.26 -7.52 2.97
C PHE A 188 2.09 -7.95 4.42
N LEU A 189 0.91 -8.49 4.74
CA LEU A 189 0.73 -9.21 5.98
C LEU A 189 1.14 -10.66 5.80
N VAL A 190 2.07 -11.13 6.65
CA VAL A 190 2.50 -12.52 6.69
C VAL A 190 2.35 -13.11 8.09
N TYR A 191 2.11 -14.41 8.18
CA TYR A 191 2.06 -15.14 9.44
C TYR A 191 3.20 -16.15 9.54
N CYS A 192 4.08 -15.97 10.52
CA CYS A 192 5.19 -16.88 10.78
C CYS A 192 4.83 -17.78 11.98
N PRO A 193 4.78 -19.12 11.85
CA PRO A 193 4.31 -20.02 12.92
C PRO A 193 4.95 -19.83 14.30
N ASN A 194 6.24 -19.47 14.32
CA ASN A 194 7.00 -19.30 15.56
C ASN A 194 7.01 -17.85 16.08
N LEU A 195 6.62 -16.88 15.26
CA LEU A 195 6.79 -15.46 15.54
C LEU A 195 5.46 -14.68 15.54
N GLY A 196 4.39 -15.24 14.98
CA GLY A 196 3.11 -14.57 14.78
C GLY A 196 3.08 -13.69 13.54
N PHE A 197 2.23 -12.67 13.56
CA PHE A 197 2.03 -11.76 12.43
C PHE A 197 3.18 -10.77 12.25
N HIS A 198 3.61 -10.64 11.01
CA HIS A 198 4.62 -9.69 10.59
C HIS A 198 4.16 -8.92 9.36
N LEU A 199 4.71 -7.73 9.22
CA LEU A 199 4.61 -6.96 8.00
C LEU A 199 5.94 -7.04 7.26
N SER A 200 5.85 -7.27 5.96
CA SER A 200 6.99 -7.42 5.07
C SER A 200 6.78 -6.69 3.76
N ARG A 201 7.89 -6.27 3.14
CA ARG A 201 7.94 -5.84 1.73
C ARG A 201 8.53 -6.92 0.83
N GLU A 202 8.97 -8.05 1.40
CA GLU A 202 9.42 -9.20 0.63
C GLU A 202 8.25 -9.78 -0.18
N GLY A 203 8.44 -9.74 -1.49
CA GLY A 203 7.43 -10.04 -2.48
C GLY A 203 7.54 -11.41 -3.12
N GLN A 204 8.59 -12.16 -2.78
CA GLN A 204 8.85 -13.47 -3.36
C GLN A 204 8.25 -14.56 -2.47
N PHE A 205 7.28 -15.29 -3.03
CA PHE A 205 6.60 -16.41 -2.37
C PHE A 205 6.71 -17.67 -3.21
N HIS A 206 6.78 -18.83 -2.57
CA HIS A 206 6.69 -20.14 -3.22
C HIS A 206 5.40 -20.86 -2.82
N PHE A 207 4.83 -21.60 -3.76
CA PHE A 207 3.69 -22.47 -3.52
C PHE A 207 4.15 -23.79 -2.91
N SER A 208 3.61 -24.10 -1.74
CA SER A 208 3.92 -25.31 -0.98
C SER A 208 2.65 -25.82 -0.30
N ASN A 209 2.22 -27.04 -0.65
CA ASN A 209 1.07 -27.72 -0.04
C ASN A 209 -0.22 -26.88 -0.02
N GLY A 210 -0.50 -26.14 -1.09
CA GLY A 210 -1.69 -25.29 -1.17
C GLY A 210 -1.50 -23.90 -0.59
N LEU A 211 -0.35 -23.56 -0.01
CA LEU A 211 -0.08 -22.27 0.65
C LEU A 211 1.01 -21.49 -0.08
N LEU A 212 1.00 -20.18 0.09
CA LEU A 212 2.08 -19.29 -0.34
C LEU A 212 2.97 -18.92 0.85
N GLU A 213 4.25 -19.25 0.74
CA GLU A 213 5.25 -19.09 1.79
C GLU A 213 6.41 -18.23 1.29
N ASP A 214 6.99 -17.37 2.13
CA ASP A 214 8.23 -16.66 1.81
C ASP A 214 9.48 -17.50 2.13
N SER A 215 10.66 -16.94 1.87
CA SER A 215 11.97 -17.56 2.13
C SER A 215 12.22 -17.89 3.61
N HIS A 216 11.44 -17.31 4.53
CA HIS A 216 11.50 -17.50 5.98
C HIS A 216 10.47 -18.51 6.50
N GLY A 217 9.64 -19.08 5.62
CA GLY A 217 8.55 -19.98 5.99
C GLY A 217 7.35 -19.28 6.63
N CYS A 218 7.18 -17.99 6.35
CA CYS A 218 6.00 -17.23 6.74
C CYS A 218 4.95 -17.28 5.63
N PHE A 219 3.68 -17.45 6.01
CA PHE A 219 2.58 -17.58 5.05
C PHE A 219 2.03 -16.22 4.65
N LEU A 220 1.81 -16.00 3.35
CA LEU A 220 1.11 -14.83 2.85
C LEU A 220 -0.36 -14.85 3.30
N TRP A 221 -0.80 -13.75 3.90
CA TRP A 221 -2.15 -13.64 4.45
C TRP A 221 -3.11 -12.98 3.46
N GLN A 222 -4.38 -13.38 3.52
CA GLN A 222 -5.48 -12.80 2.76
C GLN A 222 -6.22 -11.73 3.57
N ASN A 223 -6.85 -10.77 2.89
CA ASN A 223 -7.73 -9.79 3.51
C ASN A 223 -8.91 -10.48 4.21
N GLY A 224 -9.44 -9.83 5.24
CA GLY A 224 -10.68 -10.27 5.85
C GLY A 224 -11.86 -10.12 4.90
N ASP A 225 -12.81 -11.05 4.97
CA ASP A 225 -14.10 -10.95 4.30
C ASP A 225 -15.26 -11.00 5.31
N ASN A 226 -16.50 -11.02 4.82
CA ASN A 226 -17.68 -11.06 5.70
C ASN A 226 -17.81 -12.37 6.51
N ILE A 227 -17.12 -13.43 6.09
CA ILE A 227 -17.20 -14.77 6.68
C ILE A 227 -16.04 -14.96 7.68
N ASN A 228 -14.86 -14.49 7.31
CA ASN A 228 -13.64 -14.50 8.09
C ASN A 228 -13.00 -13.08 8.11
N PRO A 229 -13.46 -12.20 9.00
CA PRO A 229 -13.00 -10.80 9.06
C PRO A 229 -11.51 -10.64 9.40
N GLN A 230 -10.90 -11.68 9.95
CA GLN A 230 -9.49 -11.74 10.30
C GLN A 230 -8.60 -12.23 9.15
N GLY A 231 -9.22 -12.67 8.05
CA GLY A 231 -8.50 -13.33 6.96
C GLY A 231 -7.91 -14.67 7.38
N GLY A 232 -7.06 -15.20 6.53
CA GLY A 232 -6.43 -16.51 6.66
C GLY A 232 -5.19 -16.57 5.77
N PRO A 233 -4.41 -17.65 5.82
CA PRO A 233 -3.37 -17.84 4.82
C PRO A 233 -4.03 -17.95 3.43
N ILE A 234 -3.35 -17.45 2.39
CA ILE A 234 -3.77 -17.66 1.01
C ILE A 234 -3.69 -19.15 0.70
N THR A 235 -4.80 -19.72 0.22
CA THR A 235 -4.90 -21.14 -0.14
C THR A 235 -5.22 -21.31 -1.62
N LEU A 236 -4.31 -21.90 -2.39
CA LEU A 236 -4.50 -22.14 -3.82
C LEU A 236 -4.65 -23.63 -4.11
N GLU A 237 -5.51 -23.97 -5.07
CA GLU A 237 -5.69 -25.38 -5.49
C GLU A 237 -4.50 -25.90 -6.30
N ASN A 238 -3.79 -24.99 -6.99
CA ASN A 238 -2.63 -25.28 -7.82
C ASN A 238 -1.72 -24.04 -7.92
N ASP A 239 -0.54 -24.23 -8.50
CA ASP A 239 0.51 -23.22 -8.68
C ASP A 239 0.32 -22.34 -9.93
N SER A 240 -0.86 -22.39 -10.55
CA SER A 240 -1.19 -21.63 -11.76
C SER A 240 -2.26 -20.55 -11.54
N ASP A 241 -2.76 -20.40 -10.31
CA ASP A 241 -3.70 -19.33 -10.00
C ASP A 241 -2.97 -17.98 -10.07
N GLU A 242 -3.46 -17.06 -10.91
CA GLU A 242 -2.81 -15.78 -11.17
C GLU A 242 -3.48 -14.66 -10.36
N LEU A 243 -2.68 -13.67 -9.96
CA LEU A 243 -3.20 -12.46 -9.32
C LEU A 243 -3.76 -11.49 -10.37
N ASN A 244 -4.89 -10.87 -10.08
CA ASN A 244 -5.44 -9.75 -10.83
C ASN A 244 -4.87 -8.40 -10.33
N ASN A 245 -5.24 -7.30 -10.98
CA ASN A 245 -4.77 -5.95 -10.65
C ASN A 245 -5.33 -5.41 -9.32
N GLU A 246 -6.32 -6.08 -8.72
CA GLU A 246 -6.88 -5.75 -7.42
C GLU A 246 -6.13 -6.46 -6.27
N GLY A 247 -5.16 -7.31 -6.62
CA GLY A 247 -4.45 -8.12 -5.65
C GLY A 247 -5.20 -9.41 -5.26
N CYS A 248 -6.12 -9.88 -6.09
CA CYS A 248 -6.92 -11.08 -5.86
C CYS A 248 -6.59 -12.19 -6.85
N PHE A 249 -6.49 -13.41 -6.35
CA PHE A 249 -6.27 -14.60 -7.16
C PHE A 249 -7.54 -14.92 -7.97
N LYS A 250 -7.38 -15.17 -9.28
CA LYS A 250 -8.50 -15.29 -10.21
C LYS A 250 -9.39 -16.50 -9.94
N ASN A 251 -8.81 -17.65 -9.61
CA ASN A 251 -9.55 -18.90 -9.42
C ASN A 251 -10.07 -19.04 -7.99
N SER A 252 -9.21 -18.78 -7.00
CA SER A 252 -9.59 -18.90 -5.58
C SER A 252 -10.42 -17.70 -5.06
N GLY A 253 -10.33 -16.54 -5.72
CA GLY A 253 -10.99 -15.30 -5.29
C GLY A 253 -10.39 -14.65 -4.05
N GLN A 254 -9.30 -15.21 -3.50
CA GLN A 254 -8.68 -14.71 -2.28
C GLN A 254 -7.80 -13.50 -2.59
N CYS A 255 -7.92 -12.44 -1.81
CA CYS A 255 -7.18 -11.19 -2.00
C CYS A 255 -6.06 -11.04 -0.99
N VAL A 256 -4.87 -10.69 -1.44
CA VAL A 256 -3.69 -10.49 -0.58
C VAL A 256 -3.94 -9.35 0.41
N ALA A 257 -3.60 -9.59 1.68
CA ALA A 257 -3.66 -8.57 2.71
C ALA A 257 -2.46 -7.62 2.63
N ILE A 258 -2.76 -6.35 2.40
CA ILE A 258 -1.80 -5.26 2.48
C ILE A 258 -2.26 -4.29 3.56
N LEU A 259 -1.42 -4.05 4.55
CA LEU A 259 -1.71 -3.10 5.62
C LEU A 259 -0.95 -1.80 5.38
N ASP A 260 -1.69 -0.71 5.48
CA ASP A 260 -1.17 0.66 5.52
C ASP A 260 -1.39 1.21 6.93
N PHE A 261 -0.33 1.69 7.57
CA PHE A 261 -0.36 2.21 8.95
C PHE A 261 -1.32 3.38 9.15
N LYS A 262 -1.69 4.09 8.08
CA LYS A 262 -2.69 5.17 8.17
C LYS A 262 -4.13 4.63 8.15
N ASP A 263 -4.35 3.51 7.46
CA ASP A 263 -5.67 2.91 7.26
C ASP A 263 -6.04 1.94 8.41
N GLN A 264 -5.03 1.43 9.11
CA GLN A 264 -5.16 0.40 10.16
C GLN A 264 -4.62 0.90 11.51
N LEU A 265 -5.39 0.73 12.58
CA LEU A 265 -4.94 0.99 13.95
C LEU A 265 -4.04 -0.16 14.43
N VAL A 266 -2.79 -0.19 13.98
CA VAL A 266 -1.78 -1.13 14.49
C VAL A 266 -1.36 -0.69 15.89
N LYS A 267 -1.79 -1.43 16.92
CA LYS A 267 -1.58 -1.05 18.34
C LYS A 267 -0.15 -1.26 18.81
N GLN A 268 0.54 -2.26 18.28
CA GLN A 268 1.91 -2.59 18.64
C GLN A 268 2.72 -2.84 17.37
N PHE A 269 3.76 -2.03 17.17
CA PHE A 269 4.65 -2.10 16.03
C PHE A 269 6.08 -2.21 16.56
N GLN A 270 6.71 -3.37 16.36
CA GLN A 270 8.07 -3.59 16.79
C GLN A 270 8.94 -3.96 15.58
N TYR A 271 9.97 -3.17 15.33
CA TYR A 271 10.98 -3.50 14.32
C TYR A 271 11.77 -4.75 14.77
N VAL A 272 11.81 -5.78 13.92
CA VAL A 272 12.47 -7.06 14.22
C VAL A 272 13.69 -7.29 13.31
N GLY A 273 13.69 -6.73 12.11
CA GLY A 273 14.79 -6.85 11.15
C GLY A 273 14.64 -5.91 9.95
N PRO A 274 15.59 -5.93 8.99
CA PRO A 274 15.68 -5.00 7.86
C PRO A 274 14.35 -4.69 7.18
N ASP A 275 13.50 -5.71 7.04
CA ASP A 275 12.25 -5.67 6.27
C ASP A 275 11.06 -6.27 7.01
N LEU A 276 11.21 -6.52 8.32
CA LEU A 276 10.22 -7.26 9.12
C LEU A 276 9.82 -6.46 10.35
N PHE A 277 8.52 -6.22 10.46
CA PHE A 277 7.92 -5.61 11.63
C PHE A 277 6.94 -6.58 12.28
N SER A 278 7.09 -6.84 13.57
CA SER A 278 6.10 -7.60 14.33
C SER A 278 4.91 -6.70 14.64
N VAL A 279 3.72 -7.24 14.42
CA VAL A 279 2.46 -6.54 14.65
C VAL A 279 1.48 -7.39 15.44
N GLU A 280 0.73 -6.74 16.32
CA GLU A 280 -0.46 -7.33 16.94
C GLU A 280 -1.70 -6.80 16.21
N ILE A 281 -2.47 -7.73 15.62
CA ILE A 281 -3.72 -7.43 14.93
C ILE A 281 -4.86 -7.72 15.91
N ASP A 282 -5.61 -6.67 16.27
CA ASP A 282 -6.72 -6.73 17.24
C ASP A 282 -8.03 -6.22 16.63
N GLY A 283 -8.29 -6.55 15.35
CA GLY A 283 -9.44 -6.04 14.62
C GLY A 283 -9.55 -6.56 13.19
N ASP A 284 -10.60 -6.12 12.47
CA ASP A 284 -10.88 -6.58 11.11
C ASP A 284 -9.85 -6.04 10.12
N LEU A 285 -9.32 -6.94 9.27
CA LEU A 285 -8.38 -6.57 8.22
C LEU A 285 -9.12 -5.91 7.05
N LYS A 286 -9.20 -4.58 7.09
CA LYS A 286 -9.65 -3.76 5.97
C LYS A 286 -8.60 -3.68 4.87
N GLN A 287 -9.07 -3.75 3.63
CA GLN A 287 -8.27 -3.47 2.44
C GLN A 287 -7.69 -2.06 2.52
N THR A 288 -6.38 -1.94 2.26
CA THR A 288 -5.73 -0.62 2.08
C THR A 288 -6.34 0.11 0.89
N THR A 289 -6.52 1.41 1.04
CA THR A 289 -7.07 2.26 -0.03
C THR A 289 -5.99 2.88 -0.91
N ARG A 290 -4.74 2.83 -0.47
CA ARG A 290 -3.63 3.62 -1.04
C ARG A 290 -2.47 2.78 -1.55
N SER A 291 -2.62 1.45 -1.55
CA SER A 291 -1.59 0.55 -2.05
C SER A 291 -2.13 -0.33 -3.17
N ARG A 292 -1.26 -0.67 -4.12
CA ARG A 292 -1.59 -1.54 -5.28
C ARG A 292 -0.58 -2.66 -5.39
N ILE A 293 -1.01 -3.85 -5.80
CA ILE A 293 -0.09 -4.98 -6.06
C ILE A 293 0.23 -5.03 -7.54
N PHE A 294 1.51 -5.22 -7.83
CA PHE A 294 2.04 -5.60 -9.13
C PHE A 294 2.37 -7.08 -9.10
N SER A 295 1.81 -7.84 -10.04
CA SER A 295 2.19 -9.23 -10.27
C SER A 295 3.43 -9.31 -11.16
N ASN A 296 4.17 -10.42 -11.03
CA ASN A 296 5.42 -10.66 -11.77
C ASN A 296 6.45 -9.53 -11.57
N ALA A 297 6.54 -9.04 -10.33
CA ALA A 297 7.42 -7.94 -10.00
C ALA A 297 8.02 -8.14 -8.61
N LEU A 298 9.23 -7.64 -8.38
CA LEU A 298 9.85 -7.63 -7.06
C LEU A 298 10.37 -6.24 -6.73
N GLU A 299 10.23 -5.86 -5.46
CA GLU A 299 10.89 -4.68 -4.95
C GLU A 299 12.36 -4.97 -4.62
N ARG A 300 13.25 -4.06 -5.00
CA ARG A 300 14.65 -4.04 -4.62
C ARG A 300 14.78 -3.59 -3.17
N LEU A 301 14.76 -4.55 -2.25
CA LEU A 301 14.81 -4.29 -0.81
C LEU A 301 16.13 -3.68 -0.34
N ASP A 302 17.21 -3.91 -1.08
CA ASP A 302 18.56 -3.42 -0.78
C ASP A 302 18.85 -2.00 -1.31
N ASP A 303 17.90 -1.38 -1.99
CA ASP A 303 18.05 -0.01 -2.50
C ASP A 303 18.18 0.98 -1.32
N PRO A 304 19.30 1.68 -1.14
CA PRO A 304 19.45 2.68 -0.07
C PRO A 304 18.54 3.89 -0.26
N GLU A 305 17.99 4.09 -1.46
CA GLU A 305 16.99 5.10 -1.78
C GLU A 305 15.55 4.57 -1.55
N ARG A 306 15.40 3.41 -0.88
CA ARG A 306 14.12 2.83 -0.46
C ARG A 306 13.38 3.75 0.49
N GLY A 307 12.14 4.02 0.16
CA GLY A 307 11.18 4.75 0.97
C GLY A 307 9.82 4.68 0.31
N SER A 308 8.87 5.49 0.79
CA SER A 308 7.75 5.91 -0.03
C SER A 308 8.34 6.21 -1.41
N THR A 309 7.97 5.42 -2.41
CA THR A 309 8.52 5.49 -3.76
C THR A 309 8.12 6.77 -4.51
N GLY A 310 8.94 7.81 -4.37
CA GLY A 310 8.88 8.99 -5.23
C GLY A 310 9.60 8.75 -6.55
N ILE A 311 9.46 9.68 -7.49
CA ILE A 311 10.24 9.67 -8.73
C ILE A 311 11.72 9.84 -8.40
N GLN A 312 12.53 8.80 -8.60
CA GLN A 312 13.98 8.94 -8.51
C GLN A 312 14.49 9.77 -9.69
N LYS A 313 15.19 10.84 -9.32
CA LYS A 313 16.06 11.72 -10.13
C LYS A 313 15.35 12.37 -11.31
N TRP A 314 14.56 13.39 -10.97
CA TRP A 314 14.26 14.50 -11.88
C TRP A 314 15.50 14.96 -12.66
N GLU A 315 16.69 14.89 -12.08
CA GLU A 315 17.97 15.20 -12.74
C GLU A 315 18.25 14.41 -14.03
N SER A 316 17.78 13.16 -14.16
CA SER A 316 17.94 12.36 -15.38
C SER A 316 16.85 12.58 -16.43
N ILE A 317 15.78 13.30 -16.07
CA ILE A 317 14.69 13.65 -16.98
C ILE A 317 15.02 14.98 -17.64
N GLU A 318 15.00 15.00 -18.98
CA GLU A 318 15.26 16.22 -19.74
C GLU A 318 14.22 17.30 -19.41
N ASN A 319 14.70 18.54 -19.30
CA ASN A 319 13.83 19.69 -19.13
C ASN A 319 13.03 19.96 -20.39
N MET A 320 11.73 20.23 -20.21
CA MET A 320 10.96 20.83 -21.28
C MET A 320 11.45 22.25 -21.55
N LYS A 321 11.72 22.54 -22.82
CA LYS A 321 12.16 23.87 -23.28
C LYS A 321 10.94 24.77 -23.51
N PHE A 322 10.88 25.90 -22.81
CA PHE A 322 9.82 26.91 -22.92
C PHE A 322 10.18 28.05 -23.90
N PRO A 323 9.17 28.71 -24.53
CA PRO A 323 7.72 28.58 -24.32
C PRO A 323 7.04 27.57 -25.26
N ILE A 324 6.16 26.75 -24.70
CA ILE A 324 5.29 25.81 -25.44
C ILE A 324 3.99 26.55 -25.78
N ASN A 325 3.66 26.70 -27.06
CA ASN A 325 2.35 27.21 -27.48
C ASN A 325 1.32 26.07 -27.48
N CYS A 326 0.36 26.12 -26.54
CA CYS A 326 -0.72 25.15 -26.38
C CYS A 326 -2.03 25.52 -27.11
N GLY A 327 -2.04 26.59 -27.92
CA GLY A 327 -3.27 27.20 -28.44
C GLY A 327 -4.17 26.37 -29.37
N ASN A 328 -3.79 25.13 -29.72
CA ASN A 328 -4.53 24.28 -30.68
C ASN A 328 -4.70 22.80 -30.24
N ILE A 329 -4.60 22.47 -28.94
CA ILE A 329 -4.81 21.10 -28.41
C ILE A 329 -6.21 20.92 -27.80
#